data_AF-A0AAV1P9V1-F1
#
_entry.id   AF-A0AAV1P9V1-F1
#
_cell.length_a   1.000
_cell.length_b   1.000
_cell.length_c   1.000
_cell.angle_alpha   90.00
_cell.angle_beta   90.00
_cell.angle_gamma   90.00
#
_symmetry.space_group_name_H-M   'P 1'
#
loop_
_entity.id
_entity.type
_entity.pdbx_description
1 polymer ?
#
loop_
_entity_poly.entity_id
_entity_poly.type
_entity_poly.pdbx_seq_one_letter_code
_entity_poly.pdbx_strand_id
1 'polypeptide(L)'
;MGLWMLLLLLLLLQFHLGNAPRIESGGKCGGLNGLCVALPAPTKVSISSFNLEHTLSFLPGPETPPDTHFTVQILRFRKSTWKLVTGCSELVVGQTCNLTRVLKDPFQSYQARVQAFTPNQNQTSKWTISKRFLPQSDTVIGPPDVSVSGCGNCLLLYVTVPKTSGLQQDKQLQLLYRDLHIHVHRTRDGVQFKLNLEYKEENMISYLQPGVEYCVTVTVAVFFNSNSVPSKPFCAFTSPPPRSSLNVVFCLLGAFCVIGFFLIGVVVYGGQLSYELLRRRLPRSL
;
A
#
# COMPACT_ATOMS: atom_id res chain seq x y z
N MET A 1 -54.60 -29.44 -8.30
CA MET A 1 -53.89 -28.20 -7.93
C MET A 1 -54.03 -27.90 -6.42
N GLY A 2 -53.60 -28.80 -5.53
CA GLY A 2 -53.96 -28.70 -4.10
C GLY A 2 -52.83 -28.88 -3.09
N LEU A 3 -51.71 -29.52 -3.44
CA LEU A 3 -50.61 -29.77 -2.47
C LEU A 3 -49.46 -28.76 -2.59
N TRP A 4 -49.16 -28.29 -3.80
CA TRP A 4 -48.04 -27.38 -4.06
C TRP A 4 -48.28 -25.96 -3.54
N MET A 5 -49.53 -25.47 -3.59
CA MET A 5 -49.90 -24.17 -3.00
C MET A 5 -49.81 -24.17 -1.47
N LEU A 6 -50.19 -25.28 -0.83
CA LEU A 6 -50.05 -25.46 0.63
C LEU A 6 -48.58 -25.50 1.06
N LEU A 7 -47.71 -26.16 0.28
CA LEU A 7 -46.26 -26.13 0.53
C LEU A 7 -45.67 -24.73 0.36
N LEU A 8 -46.10 -23.97 -0.65
CA LEU A 8 -45.63 -22.60 -0.87
C LEU A 8 -46.07 -21.65 0.25
N LEU A 9 -47.30 -21.79 0.74
CA LEU A 9 -47.82 -21.02 1.89
C LEU A 9 -47.13 -21.40 3.21
N LEU A 10 -46.80 -22.68 3.43
CA LEU A 10 -46.01 -23.14 4.57
C LEU A 10 -44.56 -22.62 4.53
N LEU A 11 -43.93 -22.61 3.36
CA LEU A 11 -42.59 -22.04 3.14
C LEU A 11 -42.58 -20.52 3.34
N LEU A 12 -43.61 -19.81 2.88
CA LEU A 12 -43.75 -18.36 3.09
C LEU A 12 -44.06 -18.01 4.55
N LEU A 13 -44.83 -18.83 5.28
CA LEU A 13 -45.04 -18.66 6.72
C LEU A 13 -43.74 -18.87 7.50
N GLN A 14 -42.92 -19.86 7.13
CA GLN A 14 -41.61 -20.08 7.75
C GLN A 14 -40.61 -18.95 7.47
N PHE A 15 -40.70 -18.30 6.30
CA PHE A 15 -39.88 -17.12 5.98
C PHE A 15 -40.29 -15.86 6.78
N HIS A 16 -41.58 -15.69 7.07
CA HIS A 16 -42.05 -14.55 7.88
C HIS A 16 -41.91 -14.75 9.40
N LEU A 17 -41.90 -15.99 9.90
CA LEU A 17 -41.69 -16.30 11.33
C LEU A 17 -40.20 -16.37 11.75
N GLY A 18 -39.25 -16.42 10.79
CA GLY A 18 -37.82 -16.56 11.07
C GLY A 18 -37.04 -15.28 11.36
N ASN A 19 -37.63 -14.10 11.12
CA ASN A 19 -36.99 -12.79 11.35
C ASN A 19 -37.79 -11.94 12.35
N ALA A 20 -37.97 -12.46 13.56
CA ALA A 20 -38.19 -11.61 14.72
C ALA A 20 -36.82 -11.27 15.32
N PRO A 21 -36.41 -10.00 15.41
CA PRO A 21 -35.27 -9.65 16.26
C PRO A 21 -35.64 -10.04 17.69
N ARG A 22 -34.91 -11.00 18.26
CA ARG A 22 -34.99 -11.32 19.69
C ARG A 22 -34.55 -10.07 20.45
N ILE A 23 -35.52 -9.31 20.93
CA ILE A 23 -35.29 -8.22 21.88
C ILE A 23 -34.88 -8.91 23.18
N GLU A 24 -33.57 -9.07 23.39
CA GLU A 24 -33.02 -9.31 24.71
C GLU A 24 -33.26 -8.03 25.52
N SER A 25 -34.30 -8.06 26.35
CA SER A 25 -34.57 -7.03 27.35
C SER A 25 -33.55 -7.17 28.48
N GLY A 26 -32.46 -6.42 28.38
CA GLY A 26 -31.41 -6.34 29.39
C GLY A 26 -31.43 -4.97 30.07
N GLY A 27 -32.32 -4.77 31.03
CA GLY A 27 -32.32 -3.60 31.91
C GLY A 27 -32.99 -3.95 33.24
N LYS A 28 -32.22 -4.42 34.23
CA LYS A 28 -32.67 -4.49 35.62
C LYS A 28 -32.25 -3.20 36.32
N CYS A 29 -33.19 -2.29 36.55
CA CYS A 29 -33.00 -1.11 37.39
C CYS A 29 -33.36 -1.47 38.84
N GLY A 30 -32.45 -1.23 39.79
CA GLY A 30 -32.74 -1.28 41.23
C GLY A 30 -32.63 0.12 41.84
N GLY A 31 -33.69 0.58 42.51
CA GLY A 31 -33.67 1.77 43.37
C GLY A 31 -34.86 2.73 43.17
N LEU A 32 -35.60 3.00 44.25
CA LEU A 32 -36.69 3.98 44.30
C LEU A 32 -36.13 5.41 44.07
N ASN A 33 -36.73 6.13 43.12
CA ASN A 33 -36.54 7.56 42.78
C ASN A 33 -35.27 8.00 42.02
N GLY A 34 -34.79 7.20 41.06
CA GLY A 34 -33.72 7.62 40.15
C GLY A 34 -34.11 7.46 38.68
N LEU A 35 -33.90 8.48 37.86
CA LEU A 35 -33.97 8.38 36.39
C LEU A 35 -33.04 7.25 35.96
N CYS A 36 -33.57 6.15 35.42
CA CYS A 36 -32.73 5.04 34.98
C CYS A 36 -32.06 5.44 33.66
N VAL A 37 -30.89 6.08 33.76
CA VAL A 37 -30.10 6.47 32.59
C VAL A 37 -29.56 5.19 31.97
N ALA A 38 -30.10 4.83 30.81
CA ALA A 38 -29.63 3.69 30.06
C ALA A 38 -28.21 3.97 29.53
N LEU A 39 -27.30 3.01 29.72
CA LEU A 39 -25.94 3.13 29.19
C LEU A 39 -26.01 3.27 27.65
N PRO A 40 -25.42 4.33 27.08
CA PRO A 40 -25.55 4.61 25.65
C PRO A 40 -24.81 3.56 24.82
N ALA A 41 -25.42 3.14 23.71
CA ALA A 41 -24.83 2.14 22.83
C ALA A 41 -23.63 2.72 22.05
N PRO A 42 -22.58 1.92 21.77
CA PRO A 42 -21.48 2.34 20.91
C PRO A 42 -21.99 2.73 19.52
N THR A 43 -21.25 3.60 18.82
CA THR A 43 -21.59 4.04 17.46
C THR A 43 -20.43 3.78 16.49
N LYS A 44 -20.70 3.86 15.19
CA LYS A 44 -19.70 3.67 14.11
C LYS A 44 -18.85 2.39 14.24
N VAL A 45 -19.47 1.29 14.67
CA VAL A 45 -18.79 -0.02 14.73
C VAL A 45 -18.44 -0.47 13.31
N SER A 46 -17.15 -0.62 13.03
CA SER A 46 -16.65 -0.99 11.71
C SER A 46 -15.41 -1.87 11.79
N ILE A 47 -15.21 -2.69 10.77
CA ILE A 47 -14.00 -3.49 10.58
C ILE A 47 -13.23 -2.85 9.42
N SER A 48 -12.00 -2.42 9.70
CA SER A 48 -11.04 -1.99 8.69
C SER A 48 -10.05 -3.11 8.42
N SER A 49 -9.64 -3.26 7.16
CA SER A 49 -8.71 -4.32 6.78
C SER A 49 -7.66 -3.82 5.80
N PHE A 50 -6.39 -4.05 6.14
CA PHE A 50 -5.24 -3.68 5.31
C PHE A 50 -4.23 -4.83 5.32
N ASN A 51 -3.79 -5.30 4.15
CA ASN A 51 -2.87 -6.44 4.05
C ASN A 51 -3.35 -7.71 4.80
N LEU A 52 -4.66 -7.97 4.80
CA LEU A 52 -5.30 -9.05 5.57
C LEU A 52 -5.11 -8.95 7.09
N GLU A 53 -4.74 -7.78 7.60
CA GLU A 53 -4.83 -7.46 9.01
C GLU A 53 -6.15 -6.76 9.29
N HIS A 54 -6.89 -7.29 10.25
CA HIS A 54 -8.26 -6.88 10.52
C HIS A 54 -8.34 -6.20 11.88
N THR A 55 -8.85 -4.99 11.90
CA THR A 55 -9.01 -4.21 13.13
C THR A 55 -10.44 -3.70 13.23
N LEU A 56 -11.07 -3.90 14.38
CA LEU A 56 -12.37 -3.32 14.68
C LEU A 56 -12.19 -2.03 15.48
N SER A 57 -12.93 -1.01 15.06
CA SER A 57 -13.02 0.29 15.73
C SER A 57 -14.48 0.67 15.96
N PHE A 58 -14.70 1.48 16.98
CA PHE A 58 -16.01 2.02 17.35
C PHE A 58 -15.81 3.35 18.08
N LEU A 59 -16.88 4.14 18.17
CA LEU A 59 -16.94 5.32 19.04
C LEU A 59 -17.83 5.01 20.26
N PRO A 60 -17.52 5.56 21.44
CA PRO A 60 -18.42 5.50 22.57
C PRO A 60 -19.75 6.20 22.24
N GLY A 61 -20.80 5.84 22.98
CA GLY A 61 -22.05 6.58 22.91
C GLY A 61 -21.90 8.00 23.50
N PRO A 62 -22.77 8.95 23.16
CA PRO A 62 -22.78 10.28 23.80
C PRO A 62 -22.89 10.14 25.31
N GLU A 63 -22.12 10.94 26.07
CA GLU A 63 -22.17 10.95 27.54
C GLU A 63 -21.85 9.59 28.21
N THR A 64 -21.06 8.75 27.54
CA THR A 64 -20.60 7.47 28.11
C THR A 64 -19.77 7.71 29.38
N PRO A 65 -20.12 7.07 30.52
CA PRO A 65 -19.37 7.21 31.77
C PRO A 65 -17.89 6.77 31.63
N PRO A 66 -16.95 7.39 32.37
CA PRO A 66 -15.52 7.06 32.29
C PRO A 66 -15.17 5.61 32.66
N ASP A 67 -15.96 4.95 33.50
CA ASP A 67 -15.79 3.56 33.95
C ASP A 67 -16.43 2.53 33.00
N THR A 68 -16.78 2.94 31.79
CA THR A 68 -17.39 2.08 30.78
C THR A 68 -16.35 1.25 30.04
N HIS A 69 -16.59 -0.06 29.98
CA HIS A 69 -15.83 -1.01 29.19
C HIS A 69 -16.66 -1.51 28.00
N PHE A 70 -15.98 -2.09 27.01
CA PHE A 70 -16.61 -2.59 25.80
C PHE A 70 -16.23 -4.02 25.52
N THR A 71 -17.22 -4.81 25.12
CA THR A 71 -17.04 -6.21 24.75
C THR A 71 -17.34 -6.41 23.27
N VAL A 72 -16.53 -7.21 22.59
CA VAL A 72 -16.64 -7.49 21.16
C VAL A 72 -17.01 -8.94 20.93
N GLN A 73 -18.03 -9.16 20.08
CA GLN A 73 -18.39 -10.49 19.60
C GLN A 73 -18.39 -10.54 18.08
N ILE A 74 -18.06 -11.72 17.54
CA ILE A 74 -18.03 -12.00 16.09
C ILE A 74 -19.04 -13.09 15.75
N LEU A 75 -19.80 -12.85 14.69
CA LEU A 75 -20.63 -13.82 14.01
C LEU A 75 -19.89 -14.32 12.77
N ARG A 76 -19.75 -15.65 12.65
CA ARG A 76 -19.38 -16.32 11.39
C ARG A 76 -20.66 -16.90 10.80
N PHE A 77 -21.08 -16.44 9.62
CA PHE A 77 -22.39 -16.80 9.06
C PHE A 77 -22.60 -18.32 8.90
N ARG A 78 -21.58 -19.10 8.55
CA ARG A 78 -21.70 -20.58 8.47
C ARG A 78 -22.01 -21.27 9.81
N LYS A 79 -21.71 -20.64 10.95
CA LYS A 79 -21.90 -21.23 12.29
C LYS A 79 -23.05 -20.60 13.07
N SER A 80 -23.63 -19.50 12.56
CA SER A 80 -24.78 -18.78 13.12
C SER A 80 -24.74 -18.48 14.63
N THR A 81 -23.55 -18.42 15.22
CA THR A 81 -23.35 -18.23 16.66
C THR A 81 -22.39 -17.07 16.90
N TRP A 82 -22.79 -16.15 17.78
CA TRP A 82 -21.94 -15.06 18.25
C TRP A 82 -20.89 -15.61 19.22
N LYS A 83 -19.63 -15.26 19.00
CA LYS A 83 -18.51 -15.68 19.85
C LYS A 83 -17.78 -14.47 20.40
N LEU A 84 -17.52 -14.51 21.70
CA LEU A 84 -16.68 -13.51 22.37
C LEU A 84 -15.26 -13.55 21.83
N VAL A 85 -14.67 -12.38 21.61
CA VAL A 85 -13.26 -12.23 21.26
C VAL A 85 -12.48 -12.08 22.57
N THR A 86 -11.71 -13.10 22.94
CA THR A 86 -11.02 -13.17 24.24
C THR A 86 -10.08 -11.99 24.52
N GLY A 87 -9.45 -11.42 23.50
CA GLY A 87 -8.58 -10.24 23.64
C GLY A 87 -9.30 -8.90 23.60
N CYS A 88 -10.64 -8.89 23.50
CA CYS A 88 -11.45 -7.69 23.32
C CYS A 88 -12.74 -7.75 24.16
N SER A 89 -12.67 -8.35 25.35
CA SER A 89 -13.80 -8.49 26.25
C SER A 89 -14.03 -7.28 27.15
N GLU A 90 -12.97 -6.51 27.45
CA GLU A 90 -12.99 -5.40 28.40
C GLU A 90 -12.21 -4.17 27.89
N LEU A 91 -12.46 -3.79 26.63
CA LEU A 91 -11.79 -2.63 26.02
C LEU A 91 -12.18 -1.33 26.71
N VAL A 92 -11.29 -0.35 26.74
CA VAL A 92 -11.58 1.02 27.18
C VAL A 92 -11.75 1.96 25.98
N VAL A 93 -12.28 3.17 26.23
CA VAL A 93 -12.47 4.19 25.19
C VAL A 93 -11.16 4.47 24.46
N GLY A 94 -11.21 4.50 23.12
CA GLY A 94 -10.05 4.74 22.26
C GLY A 94 -9.25 3.48 21.89
N GLN A 95 -9.51 2.34 22.52
CA GLN A 95 -8.89 1.07 22.11
C GLN A 95 -9.58 0.47 20.88
N THR A 96 -8.78 -0.21 20.06
CA THR A 96 -9.24 -1.01 18.93
C THR A 96 -9.09 -2.50 19.23
N CYS A 97 -9.85 -3.33 18.52
CA CYS A 97 -9.77 -4.78 18.66
C CYS A 97 -9.07 -5.40 17.45
N ASN A 98 -7.96 -6.12 17.66
CA ASN A 98 -7.33 -6.91 16.61
C ASN A 98 -8.13 -8.20 16.36
N LEU A 99 -8.64 -8.33 15.14
CA LEU A 99 -9.48 -9.44 14.69
C LEU A 99 -8.75 -10.39 13.73
N THR A 100 -7.50 -10.13 13.34
CA THR A 100 -6.75 -10.89 12.34
C THR A 100 -6.73 -12.40 12.65
N ARG A 101 -6.50 -12.76 13.91
CA ARG A 101 -6.47 -14.18 14.33
C ARG A 101 -7.86 -14.82 14.43
N VAL A 102 -8.94 -14.05 14.51
CA VAL A 102 -10.31 -14.56 14.61
C VAL A 102 -10.91 -14.74 13.21
N LEU A 103 -10.56 -13.86 12.28
CA LEU A 103 -11.06 -13.76 10.91
C LEU A 103 -10.11 -14.44 9.91
N LYS A 104 -9.60 -15.64 10.25
CA LYS A 104 -8.58 -16.35 9.46
C LYS A 104 -9.01 -16.83 8.08
N ASP A 105 -10.30 -17.04 7.84
CA ASP A 105 -10.79 -17.63 6.59
C ASP A 105 -11.27 -16.51 5.67
N PRO A 106 -10.51 -16.19 4.59
CA PRO A 106 -10.80 -15.03 3.76
C PRO A 106 -12.10 -15.18 2.94
N PHE A 107 -12.59 -16.41 2.77
CA PHE A 107 -13.80 -16.74 2.01
C PHE A 107 -15.07 -16.72 2.88
N GLN A 108 -14.97 -16.41 4.17
CA GLN A 108 -16.12 -16.33 5.08
C GLN A 108 -16.64 -14.92 5.22
N SER A 109 -17.96 -14.84 5.37
CA SER A 109 -18.62 -13.62 5.82
C SER A 109 -18.63 -13.53 7.35
N TYR A 110 -18.27 -12.35 7.85
CA TYR A 110 -18.26 -11.98 9.25
C TYR A 110 -19.16 -10.78 9.53
N GLN A 111 -19.63 -10.69 10.76
CA GLN A 111 -20.17 -9.47 11.36
C GLN A 111 -19.63 -9.34 12.78
N ALA A 112 -19.42 -8.12 13.23
CA ALA A 112 -19.08 -7.84 14.61
C ALA A 112 -20.24 -7.16 15.32
N ARG A 113 -20.26 -7.28 16.64
CA ARG A 113 -21.11 -6.45 17.50
C ARG A 113 -20.33 -6.01 18.72
N VAL A 114 -20.62 -4.80 19.18
CA VAL A 114 -20.00 -4.20 20.37
C VAL A 114 -21.10 -3.78 21.33
N GLN A 115 -20.86 -4.00 22.61
CA GLN A 115 -21.73 -3.57 23.70
C GLN A 115 -20.87 -2.88 24.76
N ALA A 116 -21.33 -1.72 25.21
CA ALA A 116 -20.81 -1.05 26.40
C ALA A 116 -21.38 -1.68 27.66
N PHE A 117 -20.58 -1.78 28.72
CA PHE A 117 -20.99 -2.22 30.05
C PHE A 117 -20.19 -1.51 31.14
N THR A 118 -20.79 -1.34 32.32
CA THR A 118 -20.10 -0.84 33.52
C THR A 118 -19.97 -1.97 34.55
N PRO A 119 -18.74 -2.40 34.90
CA PRO A 119 -18.54 -3.51 35.83
C PRO A 119 -19.20 -3.28 37.20
N ASN A 120 -19.15 -2.03 37.68
CA ASN A 120 -19.60 -1.68 39.03
C ASN A 120 -21.13 -1.55 39.16
N GLN A 121 -21.81 -1.06 38.12
CA GLN A 121 -23.27 -0.84 38.16
C GLN A 121 -24.05 -1.99 37.49
N ASN A 122 -23.36 -2.98 36.93
CA ASN A 122 -23.93 -4.12 36.20
C ASN A 122 -24.92 -3.68 35.10
N GLN A 123 -24.65 -2.52 34.47
CA GLN A 123 -25.45 -1.97 33.39
C GLN A 123 -24.82 -2.34 32.05
N THR A 124 -25.67 -2.60 31.05
CA THR A 124 -25.25 -2.87 29.69
C THR A 124 -26.07 -2.04 28.71
N SER A 125 -25.43 -1.65 27.61
CA SER A 125 -26.09 -0.97 26.50
C SER A 125 -26.73 -1.95 25.52
N LYS A 126 -27.47 -1.46 24.52
CA LYS A 126 -27.84 -2.31 23.37
C LYS A 126 -26.60 -2.66 22.54
N TRP A 127 -26.64 -3.81 21.88
CA TRP A 127 -25.60 -4.19 20.91
C TRP A 127 -25.65 -3.29 19.68
N THR A 128 -24.49 -2.80 19.24
CA THR A 128 -24.32 -2.15 17.94
C THR A 128 -23.60 -3.10 16.99
N ILE A 129 -24.22 -3.38 15.85
CA ILE A 129 -23.75 -4.37 14.87
C ILE A 129 -23.03 -3.66 13.73
N SER A 130 -21.91 -4.23 13.27
CA SER A 130 -21.16 -3.75 12.12
C SER A 130 -21.86 -4.10 10.80
N LYS A 131 -21.43 -3.45 9.72
CA LYS A 131 -21.68 -3.97 8.38
C LYS A 131 -21.08 -5.38 8.23
N ARG A 132 -21.64 -6.13 7.29
CA ARG A 132 -21.06 -7.41 6.86
C ARG A 132 -19.65 -7.15 6.30
N PHE A 133 -18.71 -8.00 6.69
CA PHE A 133 -17.31 -7.95 6.28
C PHE A 133 -16.92 -9.27 5.60
N LEU A 134 -16.23 -9.17 4.47
CA LEU A 134 -15.74 -10.29 3.68
C LEU A 134 -14.24 -10.05 3.40
N PRO A 135 -13.31 -10.73 4.09
CA PRO A 135 -11.89 -10.38 4.01
C PRO A 135 -11.32 -10.40 2.60
N GLN A 136 -11.76 -11.34 1.75
CA GLN A 136 -11.29 -11.43 0.37
C GLN A 136 -11.57 -10.15 -0.44
N SER A 137 -12.73 -9.51 -0.29
CA SER A 137 -13.12 -8.35 -1.10
C SER A 137 -12.88 -7.02 -0.40
N ASP A 138 -13.06 -7.00 0.92
CA ASP A 138 -13.14 -5.76 1.69
C ASP A 138 -11.76 -5.34 2.25
N THR A 139 -10.76 -6.22 2.18
CA THR A 139 -9.39 -5.83 2.51
C THR A 139 -8.85 -4.88 1.44
N VAL A 140 -8.08 -3.89 1.88
CA VAL A 140 -7.23 -3.11 0.98
C VAL A 140 -5.84 -3.75 0.97
N ILE A 141 -5.28 -3.97 -0.22
CA ILE A 141 -3.91 -4.44 -0.39
C ILE A 141 -3.01 -3.21 -0.51
N GLY A 142 -2.05 -3.10 0.40
CA GLY A 142 -1.07 -2.03 0.42
C GLY A 142 -0.08 -2.13 -0.74
N PRO A 143 0.71 -1.06 -0.95
CA PRO A 143 1.77 -1.09 -1.95
C PRO A 143 2.86 -2.10 -1.58
N PRO A 144 3.53 -2.71 -2.57
CA PRO A 144 4.70 -3.54 -2.34
C PRO A 144 5.92 -2.68 -1.97
N ASP A 145 6.94 -3.32 -1.39
CA ASP A 145 8.28 -2.77 -1.34
C ASP A 145 8.91 -2.88 -2.73
N VAL A 146 9.44 -1.77 -3.25
CA VAL A 146 9.99 -1.69 -4.61
C VAL A 146 11.39 -1.08 -4.56
N SER A 147 12.31 -1.67 -5.31
CA SER A 147 13.58 -1.04 -5.70
C SER A 147 13.74 -1.06 -7.22
N VAL A 148 14.43 -0.06 -7.75
CA VAL A 148 14.55 0.15 -9.20
C VAL A 148 16.00 0.52 -9.53
N SER A 149 16.56 -0.12 -10.56
CA SER A 149 17.90 0.18 -11.06
C SER A 149 17.92 0.16 -12.59
N GLY A 150 18.88 0.88 -13.18
CA GLY A 150 19.09 0.90 -14.63
C GLY A 150 19.98 -0.23 -15.12
N CYS A 151 19.69 -0.75 -16.32
CA CYS A 151 20.47 -1.80 -16.99
C CYS A 151 20.90 -1.43 -18.42
N GLY A 152 21.11 -0.15 -18.70
CA GLY A 152 21.54 0.40 -19.98
C GLY A 152 20.37 0.97 -20.78
N ASN A 153 19.51 0.09 -21.31
CA ASN A 153 18.31 0.43 -22.08
C ASN A 153 17.02 -0.11 -21.42
N CYS A 154 17.08 -0.35 -20.11
CA CYS A 154 16.03 -0.98 -19.34
C CYS A 154 16.06 -0.55 -17.87
N LEU A 155 15.00 -0.88 -17.14
CA LEU A 155 14.96 -0.85 -15.67
C LEU A 155 14.77 -2.27 -15.14
N LEU A 156 15.53 -2.61 -14.09
CA LEU A 156 15.30 -3.77 -13.24
C LEU A 156 14.48 -3.34 -12.03
N LEU A 157 13.39 -4.03 -11.77
CA LEU A 157 12.48 -3.80 -10.65
C LEU A 157 12.53 -5.00 -9.72
N TYR A 158 12.88 -4.75 -8.46
CA TYR A 158 12.76 -5.74 -7.41
C TYR A 158 11.53 -5.41 -6.55
N VAL A 159 10.57 -6.33 -6.49
CA VAL A 159 9.24 -6.13 -5.87
C VAL A 159 9.02 -7.21 -4.81
N THR A 160 8.81 -6.80 -3.57
CA THR A 160 8.56 -7.71 -2.42
C THR A 160 7.37 -7.27 -1.58
N VAL A 161 6.87 -8.15 -0.73
CA VAL A 161 5.83 -7.81 0.24
C VAL A 161 6.40 -6.92 1.36
N PRO A 162 5.69 -5.86 1.80
CA PRO A 162 6.14 -5.00 2.89
C PRO A 162 6.26 -5.79 4.20
N LYS A 163 7.48 -5.81 4.77
CA LYS A 163 7.79 -6.52 6.02
C LYS A 163 7.20 -5.78 7.23
N THR A 164 5.93 -6.01 7.50
CA THR A 164 5.19 -5.26 8.54
C THR A 164 4.36 -6.16 9.45
N SER A 165 3.94 -7.33 8.96
CA SER A 165 2.85 -8.11 9.56
C SER A 165 3.34 -9.40 10.24
N GLY A 166 4.67 -9.59 10.29
CA GLY A 166 5.34 -10.79 10.79
C GLY A 166 5.51 -11.86 9.71
N LEU A 167 6.58 -12.66 9.84
CA LEU A 167 7.09 -13.55 8.77
C LEU A 167 6.04 -14.49 8.15
N GLN A 168 5.11 -15.01 8.94
CA GLN A 168 4.10 -15.94 8.45
C GLN A 168 2.98 -15.24 7.67
N GLN A 169 2.57 -14.06 8.11
CA GLN A 169 1.55 -13.25 7.44
C GLN A 169 2.09 -12.70 6.12
N ASP A 170 3.35 -12.22 6.14
CA ASP A 170 4.04 -11.71 4.96
C ASP A 170 4.16 -12.80 3.87
N LYS A 171 4.52 -14.04 4.25
CA LYS A 171 4.55 -15.19 3.33
C LYS A 171 3.17 -15.51 2.75
N GLN A 172 2.13 -15.50 3.58
CA GLN A 172 0.77 -15.77 3.10
C GLN A 172 0.32 -14.69 2.11
N LEU A 173 0.61 -13.43 2.38
CA LEU A 173 0.30 -12.32 1.48
C LEU A 173 1.08 -12.43 0.17
N GLN A 174 2.36 -12.82 0.21
CA GLN A 174 3.18 -13.02 -0.98
C GLN A 174 2.60 -14.09 -1.92
N LEU A 175 2.07 -15.18 -1.37
CA LEU A 175 1.42 -16.24 -2.16
C LEU A 175 0.13 -15.78 -2.87
N LEU A 176 -0.43 -14.63 -2.48
CA LEU A 176 -1.64 -14.08 -3.09
C LEU A 176 -1.33 -13.11 -4.23
N TYR A 177 -0.11 -12.58 -4.30
CA TYR A 177 0.31 -11.67 -5.35
C TYR A 177 0.30 -12.41 -6.68
N ARG A 178 -0.46 -11.88 -7.64
CA ARG A 178 -0.65 -12.51 -8.94
C ARG A 178 -0.09 -11.66 -10.07
N ASP A 179 -0.50 -10.40 -10.12
CA ASP A 179 -0.15 -9.50 -11.21
C ASP A 179 0.39 -8.17 -10.64
N LEU A 180 1.26 -7.53 -11.41
CA LEU A 180 1.81 -6.21 -11.18
C LEU A 180 1.31 -5.26 -12.27
N HIS A 181 0.58 -4.23 -11.86
CA HIS A 181 0.23 -3.10 -12.72
C HIS A 181 1.25 -1.99 -12.49
N ILE A 182 2.08 -1.75 -13.50
CA ILE A 182 3.18 -0.80 -13.44
C ILE A 182 2.85 0.39 -14.31
N HIS A 183 2.89 1.57 -13.71
CA HIS A 183 2.81 2.84 -14.44
C HIS A 183 4.21 3.45 -14.54
N VAL A 184 4.66 3.70 -15.76
CA VAL A 184 5.99 4.24 -16.05
C VAL A 184 5.84 5.65 -16.59
N HIS A 185 6.62 6.58 -16.03
CA HIS A 185 6.65 7.98 -16.40
C HIS A 185 8.07 8.42 -16.73
N ARG A 186 8.30 8.90 -17.95
CA ARG A 186 9.57 9.48 -18.38
C ARG A 186 9.67 10.93 -17.92
N THR A 187 10.68 11.26 -17.14
CA THR A 187 10.76 12.58 -16.47
C THR A 187 11.07 13.72 -17.44
N ARG A 188 11.82 13.46 -18.52
CA ARG A 188 12.28 14.48 -19.49
C ARG A 188 11.14 15.20 -20.21
N ASP A 189 10.12 14.47 -20.66
CA ASP A 189 9.05 14.96 -21.52
C ASP A 189 7.65 14.55 -21.06
N GLY A 190 7.57 13.87 -19.92
CA GLY A 190 6.32 13.49 -19.28
C GLY A 190 5.59 12.30 -19.90
N VAL A 191 6.18 11.62 -20.91
CA VAL A 191 5.55 10.47 -21.56
C VAL A 191 5.26 9.37 -20.54
N GLN A 192 4.05 8.80 -20.61
CA GLN A 192 3.58 7.76 -19.70
C GLN A 192 3.08 6.53 -20.45
N PHE A 193 3.31 5.35 -19.87
CA PHE A 193 2.74 4.09 -20.35
C PHE A 193 2.51 3.12 -19.20
N LYS A 194 1.67 2.11 -19.44
CA LYS A 194 1.29 1.10 -18.46
C LYS A 194 1.75 -0.29 -18.92
N LEU A 195 2.17 -1.10 -17.97
CA LEU A 195 2.54 -2.50 -18.18
C LEU A 195 1.80 -3.36 -17.16
N ASN A 196 1.35 -4.53 -17.59
CA ASN A 196 0.83 -5.57 -16.71
C ASN A 196 1.77 -6.76 -16.82
N LEU A 197 2.38 -7.15 -15.71
CA LEU A 197 3.29 -8.27 -15.61
C LEU A 197 2.75 -9.29 -14.61
N GLU A 198 3.03 -10.56 -14.83
CA GLU A 198 2.85 -11.57 -13.78
C GLU A 198 3.82 -11.29 -12.63
N TYR A 199 3.39 -11.52 -11.39
CA TYR A 199 4.22 -11.29 -10.22
C TYR A 199 5.45 -12.19 -10.21
N LYS A 200 6.62 -11.54 -10.24
CA LYS A 200 7.94 -12.09 -9.93
C LYS A 200 8.65 -11.12 -9.01
N GLU A 201 9.56 -11.60 -8.17
CA GLU A 201 10.36 -10.69 -7.33
C GLU A 201 11.22 -9.77 -8.19
N GLU A 202 11.78 -10.28 -9.29
CA GLU A 202 12.58 -9.51 -10.24
C GLU A 202 11.85 -9.38 -11.58
N ASN A 203 11.69 -8.15 -12.06
CA ASN A 203 11.04 -7.83 -13.33
C ASN A 203 11.90 -6.87 -14.14
N MET A 204 11.84 -6.97 -15.47
CA MET A 204 12.58 -6.11 -16.37
C MET A 204 11.62 -5.31 -17.26
N ILE A 205 11.81 -3.99 -17.29
CA ILE A 205 11.17 -3.09 -18.25
C ILE A 205 12.20 -2.74 -19.32
N SER A 206 12.05 -3.35 -20.50
CA SER A 206 12.99 -3.20 -21.62
C SER A 206 12.57 -2.11 -22.61
N TYR A 207 13.42 -1.91 -23.63
CA TYR A 207 13.18 -0.98 -24.75
C TYR A 207 13.02 0.49 -24.34
N LEU A 208 13.73 0.89 -23.29
CA LEU A 208 13.79 2.27 -22.82
C LEU A 208 14.98 3.01 -23.42
N GLN A 209 14.87 4.34 -23.45
CA GLN A 209 15.94 5.18 -23.96
C GLN A 209 17.13 5.18 -22.98
N PRO A 210 18.36 4.92 -23.43
CA PRO A 210 19.55 5.02 -22.60
C PRO A 210 19.78 6.44 -22.08
N GLY A 211 20.30 6.55 -20.86
CA GLY A 211 20.68 7.82 -20.24
C GLY A 211 19.49 8.70 -19.82
N VAL A 212 18.29 8.13 -19.73
CA VAL A 212 17.05 8.84 -19.38
C VAL A 212 16.51 8.30 -18.06
N GLU A 213 15.96 9.22 -17.26
CA GLU A 213 15.29 8.88 -16.01
C GLU A 213 13.80 8.57 -16.23
N TYR A 214 13.38 7.52 -15.55
CA TYR A 214 12.01 7.06 -15.52
C TYR A 214 11.60 6.83 -14.06
N CYS A 215 10.39 7.25 -13.72
CA CYS A 215 9.74 6.96 -12.45
C CYS A 215 8.68 5.89 -12.66
N VAL A 216 8.69 4.85 -11.81
CA VAL A 216 7.72 3.76 -11.85
C VAL A 216 6.87 3.76 -10.59
N THR A 217 5.58 3.50 -10.77
CA THR A 217 4.61 3.27 -9.70
C THR A 217 4.05 1.87 -9.86
N VAL A 218 4.09 1.05 -8.80
CA VAL A 218 3.69 -0.35 -8.85
C VAL A 218 2.44 -0.55 -8.02
N THR A 219 1.45 -1.22 -8.60
CA THR A 219 0.23 -1.65 -7.91
C THR A 219 0.12 -3.16 -8.05
N VAL A 220 -0.18 -3.84 -6.95
CA VAL A 220 -0.34 -5.30 -6.94
C VAL A 220 -1.80 -5.65 -7.13
N ALA A 221 -2.08 -6.69 -7.91
CA ALA A 221 -3.37 -7.37 -7.93
C ALA A 221 -3.22 -8.77 -7.32
N VAL A 222 -4.20 -9.15 -6.50
CA VAL A 222 -4.29 -10.49 -5.90
C VAL A 222 -5.46 -11.26 -6.51
N PHE A 223 -5.44 -12.59 -6.43
CA PHE A 223 -6.39 -13.47 -7.14
C PHE A 223 -7.87 -13.12 -7.02
N PHE A 224 -8.29 -12.62 -5.87
CA PHE A 224 -9.69 -12.39 -5.51
C PHE A 224 -10.02 -10.93 -5.22
N ASN A 225 -9.05 -10.01 -5.38
CA ASN A 225 -9.21 -8.62 -4.99
C ASN A 225 -8.38 -7.66 -5.85
N SER A 226 -9.02 -6.58 -6.29
CA SER A 226 -8.40 -5.48 -7.02
C SER A 226 -8.36 -4.18 -6.21
N ASN A 227 -8.83 -4.20 -4.95
CA ASN A 227 -8.74 -3.08 -4.03
C ASN A 227 -7.31 -2.95 -3.51
N SER A 228 -6.46 -2.30 -4.29
CA SER A 228 -5.06 -2.09 -3.96
C SER A 228 -4.64 -0.64 -4.08
N VAL A 229 -3.60 -0.29 -3.32
CA VAL A 229 -3.04 1.06 -3.27
C VAL A 229 -1.73 1.09 -4.07
N PRO A 230 -1.56 2.05 -5.00
CA PRO A 230 -0.32 2.20 -5.74
C PRO A 230 0.83 2.61 -4.81
N SER A 231 2.05 2.19 -5.15
CA SER A 231 3.25 2.65 -4.46
C SER A 231 3.50 4.15 -4.66
N LYS A 232 4.40 4.71 -3.85
CA LYS A 232 5.06 5.98 -4.24
C LYS A 232 5.85 5.78 -5.54
N PRO A 233 6.18 6.84 -6.30
CA PRO A 233 7.04 6.72 -7.47
C PRO A 233 8.48 6.40 -7.05
N PHE A 234 9.12 5.50 -7.80
CA PHE A 234 10.54 5.15 -7.67
C PHE A 234 11.25 5.48 -8.97
N CYS A 235 12.29 6.31 -8.91
CA CYS A 235 12.94 6.83 -10.11
C CYS A 235 14.37 6.28 -10.24
N ALA A 236 14.75 5.95 -11.47
CA ALA A 236 16.11 5.55 -11.81
C ALA A 236 16.43 5.95 -13.26
N PHE A 237 17.70 6.25 -13.50
CA PHE A 237 18.22 6.38 -14.87
C PHE A 237 18.47 4.99 -15.46
N THR A 238 18.14 4.82 -16.74
CA THR A 238 18.41 3.58 -17.48
C THR A 238 19.91 3.29 -17.59
N SER A 239 20.74 4.32 -17.78
CA SER A 239 22.20 4.26 -17.76
C SER A 239 22.76 5.54 -17.13
N PRO A 240 24.08 5.65 -16.84
CA PRO A 240 24.66 6.92 -16.48
C PRO A 240 24.23 8.01 -17.47
N PRO A 241 23.81 9.19 -17.00
CA PRO A 241 23.35 10.25 -17.88
C PRO A 241 24.45 10.60 -18.87
N PRO A 242 24.10 10.93 -20.13
CA PRO A 242 25.10 11.30 -21.12
C PRO A 242 25.93 12.47 -20.58
N ARG A 243 27.25 12.33 -20.60
CA ARG A 243 28.15 13.42 -20.20
C ARG A 243 27.84 14.62 -21.11
N SER A 244 27.64 15.78 -20.50
CA SER A 244 27.37 17.03 -21.24
C SER A 244 28.36 17.17 -22.40
N SER A 245 27.83 17.25 -23.62
CA SER A 245 28.63 17.40 -24.84
C SER A 245 29.53 18.63 -24.76
N LEU A 246 29.13 19.66 -23.99
CA LEU A 246 29.91 20.85 -23.74
C LEU A 246 31.26 20.54 -23.11
N ASN A 247 31.34 19.60 -22.16
CA ASN A 247 32.62 19.25 -21.53
C ASN A 247 33.56 18.59 -22.55
N VAL A 248 33.01 17.73 -23.41
CA VAL A 248 33.79 17.10 -24.49
C VAL A 248 34.26 18.15 -25.50
N VAL A 249 33.38 19.09 -25.87
CA VAL A 249 33.71 20.21 -26.77
C VAL A 249 34.79 21.11 -26.16
N PHE A 250 34.67 21.50 -24.89
CA PHE A 250 35.69 22.31 -24.20
C PHE A 250 37.04 21.59 -24.12
N CYS A 251 37.06 20.27 -23.88
CA CYS A 251 38.29 19.47 -23.91
C CYS A 251 38.93 19.45 -25.30
N LEU A 252 38.13 19.24 -26.35
CA LEU A 252 38.63 19.24 -27.73
C LEU A 252 39.15 20.62 -28.16
N LEU A 253 38.44 21.68 -27.79
CA LEU A 253 38.83 23.06 -28.07
C LEU A 253 40.15 23.41 -27.36
N GLY A 254 40.28 23.03 -26.08
CA GLY A 254 41.50 23.21 -25.31
C GLY A 254 42.70 22.47 -25.91
N ALA A 255 42.51 21.21 -26.33
CA ALA A 255 43.56 20.44 -27.00
C ALA A 255 44.01 21.09 -28.32
N PHE A 256 43.07 21.59 -29.11
CA PHE A 256 43.36 22.26 -30.38
C PHE A 256 44.18 23.55 -30.16
N CYS A 257 43.83 24.34 -29.14
CA CYS A 257 44.60 25.54 -28.77
C CYS A 257 46.04 25.19 -28.39
N VAL A 258 46.26 24.17 -27.56
CA VAL A 258 47.62 23.75 -27.13
C VAL A 258 48.46 23.31 -28.32
N ILE A 259 47.89 22.53 -29.24
CA ILE A 259 48.57 22.10 -30.47
C ILE A 259 48.92 23.31 -31.34
N GLY A 260 47.99 24.26 -31.50
CA GLY A 260 48.22 25.50 -32.24
C GLY A 260 49.40 26.30 -31.68
N PHE A 261 49.44 26.52 -30.36
CA PHE A 261 50.55 27.22 -29.71
C PHE A 261 51.88 26.47 -29.88
N PHE A 262 51.87 25.15 -29.80
CA PHE A 262 53.08 24.34 -30.01
C PHE A 262 53.62 24.48 -31.44
N LEU A 263 52.75 24.39 -32.45
CA LEU A 263 53.13 24.55 -33.85
C LEU A 263 53.67 25.95 -34.14
N ILE A 264 53.03 26.99 -33.61
CA ILE A 264 53.52 28.37 -33.72
C ILE A 264 54.92 28.49 -33.09
N GLY A 265 55.11 27.91 -31.89
CA GLY A 265 56.41 27.86 -31.22
C GLY A 265 57.50 27.20 -32.07
N VAL A 266 57.19 26.05 -32.69
CA VAL A 266 58.12 25.34 -33.58
C VAL A 266 58.48 26.18 -34.82
N VAL A 267 57.50 26.83 -35.46
CA VAL A 267 57.74 27.67 -36.64
C VAL A 267 58.60 28.89 -36.28
N VAL A 268 58.30 29.56 -35.17
CA VAL A 268 59.07 30.73 -34.72
C VAL A 268 60.49 30.33 -34.36
N TYR A 269 60.66 29.24 -33.59
CA TYR A 269 61.97 28.74 -33.20
C TYR A 269 62.79 28.26 -34.42
N GLY A 270 62.15 27.52 -35.33
CA GLY A 270 62.77 27.08 -36.58
C GLY A 270 63.15 28.24 -37.50
N GLY A 271 62.30 29.27 -37.57
CA GLY A 271 62.59 30.51 -38.30
C GLY A 271 63.78 31.28 -37.71
N GLN A 272 63.83 31.44 -36.39
CA GLN A 272 64.98 32.06 -35.70
C GLN A 272 66.27 31.26 -35.89
N LEU A 273 66.21 29.93 -35.78
CA LEU A 273 67.38 29.06 -35.97
C LEU A 273 67.88 29.10 -37.42
N SER A 274 66.96 29.09 -38.39
CA SER A 274 67.29 29.21 -39.82
C SER A 274 67.91 30.57 -40.12
N TYR A 275 67.37 31.64 -39.55
CA TYR A 275 67.91 33.00 -39.67
C TYR A 275 69.33 33.10 -39.10
N GLU A 276 69.58 32.56 -37.89
CA GLU A 276 70.92 32.54 -37.29
C GLU A 276 71.92 31.68 -38.07
N LEU A 277 71.49 30.55 -38.62
CA LEU A 277 72.34 29.72 -39.50
C LEU A 277 72.66 30.42 -40.82
N LEU A 278 71.69 31.15 -41.41
CA LEU A 278 71.89 31.95 -42.62
C LEU A 278 72.86 33.10 -42.37
N ARG A 279 72.73 33.77 -41.23
CA ARG A 279 73.62 34.86 -40.78
C ARG A 279 75.06 34.37 -40.59
N ARG A 280 75.26 33.14 -40.09
CA ARG A 280 76.60 32.53 -39.96
C ARG A 280 77.23 32.10 -41.29
N ARG A 281 76.42 31.82 -42.33
CA ARG A 281 76.92 31.41 -43.66
C ARG A 281 77.24 32.58 -44.60
N LEU A 282 76.74 33.79 -44.34
CA LEU A 282 77.12 34.98 -45.12
C LEU A 282 78.56 35.42 -44.73
N PRO A 283 79.53 35.40 -45.66
CA PRO A 283 80.87 35.89 -45.38
C PRO A 283 80.80 37.40 -45.15
N ARG A 284 81.37 37.88 -44.03
CA ARG A 284 81.70 39.31 -43.87
C ARG A 284 82.65 39.68 -45.00
N SER A 285 82.15 40.34 -46.04
CA SER A 285 82.97 41.04 -47.01
C SER A 285 83.22 42.44 -46.47
N LEU A 286 84.51 42.69 -46.21
CA LEU A 286 85.21 43.95 -45.90
C LEU A 286 84.69 44.78 -44.70
#